data_AF-A0A0C9RC17-F1
#
_entry.id   AF-A0A0C9RC17-F1
#
_cell.length_a   1.000
_cell.length_b   1.000
_cell.length_c   1.000
_cell.angle_alpha   90.00
_cell.angle_beta   90.00
_cell.angle_gamma   90.00
#
_symmetry.space_group_name_H-M   'P 1'
#
loop_
_entity.id
_entity.type
_entity.pdbx_description
1 polymer ?
#
loop_
_entity_poly.entity_id
_entity_poly.type
_entity_poly.pdbx_seq_one_letter_code
_entity_poly.pdbx_strand_id
1 'polypeptide(L)'
;VASVGYRYKKWNLGSDIVLVARCEHDGVLQSPNGEPQFLSIKALNEWDSKLANGVEWRQKLDTQRGAVLANELRNNACKLAKWTVQAVLAGSDQLKLGYVSRSNPRDPSRHVILGTQQFKPHEFATQINLSMDNAWGVLRCIIDIVMKQKDGKYLIMKDPNKPMIRLYDIPDNTFDSEDSDNGEGDDGEITMINNFH
;
A
#
# COMPACT_ATOMS: atom_id res chain seq x y z
N VAL A 1 14.56 -17.30 -4.45
CA VAL A 1 13.33 -16.61 -4.93
C VAL A 1 12.30 -16.68 -3.82
N ALA A 2 11.62 -15.58 -3.47
CA ALA A 2 10.55 -15.59 -2.47
C ALA A 2 9.25 -16.14 -3.09
N SER A 3 8.36 -16.72 -2.27
CA SER A 3 7.02 -17.11 -2.72
C SER A 3 6.23 -15.87 -3.10
N VAL A 4 5.89 -15.73 -4.38
CA VAL A 4 5.03 -14.66 -4.89
C VAL A 4 4.36 -15.13 -6.18
N GLY A 5 3.06 -14.89 -6.30
CA GLY A 5 2.29 -15.12 -7.52
C GLY A 5 1.78 -13.80 -8.08
N TYR A 6 2.05 -13.53 -9.36
CA TYR A 6 1.56 -12.31 -10.02
C TYR A 6 0.27 -12.59 -10.79
N ARG A 7 -0.68 -11.65 -10.71
CA ARG A 7 -1.94 -11.69 -11.46
C ARG A 7 -2.16 -10.35 -12.16
N TYR A 8 -2.20 -10.36 -13.48
CA TYR A 8 -2.53 -9.18 -14.26
C TYR A 8 -4.04 -9.07 -14.37
N LYS A 9 -4.61 -7.97 -13.91
CA LYS A 9 -6.05 -7.73 -13.89
C LYS A 9 -6.38 -6.50 -14.72
N LYS A 10 -7.58 -6.54 -15.32
CA LYS A 10 -8.11 -5.50 -16.18
C LYS A 10 -9.40 -4.95 -15.59
N TRP A 11 -9.53 -3.64 -15.53
CA TRP A 11 -10.74 -2.92 -15.10
C TRP A 11 -11.14 -1.92 -16.18
N ASN A 12 -12.44 -1.86 -16.47
CA ASN A 12 -13.00 -0.81 -17.29
C ASN A 12 -13.39 0.36 -16.37
N LEU A 13 -12.77 1.52 -16.57
CA LEU A 13 -13.04 2.72 -15.77
C LEU A 13 -14.02 3.69 -16.46
N GLY A 14 -14.57 3.31 -17.61
CA GLY A 14 -15.44 4.16 -18.44
C GLY A 14 -14.68 5.14 -19.33
N SER A 15 -15.38 5.80 -20.24
CA SER A 15 -14.82 6.82 -21.17
C SER A 15 -13.54 6.34 -21.88
N ASP A 16 -13.57 5.12 -22.40
CA ASP A 16 -12.45 4.46 -23.08
C ASP A 16 -11.16 4.28 -22.25
N ILE A 17 -11.25 4.42 -20.93
CA ILE A 17 -10.14 4.16 -20.01
C ILE A 17 -10.19 2.72 -19.53
N VAL A 18 -9.16 1.96 -19.89
CA VAL A 18 -8.95 0.59 -19.43
C VAL A 18 -7.69 0.54 -18.57
N LEU A 19 -7.86 0.23 -17.28
CA LEU A 19 -6.75 0.02 -16.37
C LEU A 19 -6.29 -1.43 -16.44
N VAL A 20 -5.00 -1.64 -16.65
CA VAL A 20 -4.33 -2.93 -16.43
C VAL A 20 -3.32 -2.74 -15.33
N ALA A 21 -3.38 -3.57 -14.28
CA ALA A 21 -2.42 -3.53 -13.19
C ALA A 21 -1.92 -4.94 -12.85
N ARG A 22 -0.63 -5.02 -12.49
CA ARG A 22 -0.04 -6.22 -11.90
C ARG A 22 -0.39 -6.26 -10.41
N CYS A 23 -1.10 -7.30 -10.00
CA CYS A 23 -1.38 -7.63 -8.61
C CYS A 23 -0.52 -8.81 -8.13
N GLU A 24 -0.54 -9.05 -6.82
CA GLU A 24 0.28 -10.08 -6.18
C GLU A 24 -0.51 -10.89 -5.14
N HIS A 25 -0.10 -12.14 -4.96
CA HIS A 25 -0.46 -13.01 -3.84
C HIS A 25 0.82 -13.56 -3.20
N ASP A 26 0.85 -13.61 -1.87
CA ASP A 26 2.03 -14.00 -1.09
C ASP A 26 2.04 -15.51 -0.78
N GLY A 27 0.86 -16.16 -0.79
CA GLY A 27 0.73 -17.59 -0.53
C GLY A 27 -0.63 -18.18 -0.90
N VAL A 28 -0.75 -19.49 -0.72
CA VAL A 28 -1.98 -20.26 -0.94
C VAL A 28 -2.26 -21.16 0.26
N LEU A 29 -3.54 -21.34 0.58
CA LEU A 29 -4.02 -22.28 1.59
C LEU A 29 -5.07 -23.18 0.94
N GLN A 30 -4.98 -24.49 1.13
CA GLN A 30 -5.99 -25.39 0.61
C GLN A 30 -7.20 -25.39 1.54
N SER A 31 -8.38 -25.02 1.03
CA SER A 31 -9.61 -25.12 1.82
C SER A 31 -9.96 -26.59 2.09
N PRO A 32 -10.78 -26.90 3.12
CA PRO A 32 -11.27 -28.26 3.36
C PRO A 32 -11.97 -28.89 2.15
N ASN A 33 -12.50 -28.06 1.24
CA ASN A 33 -13.21 -28.48 0.03
C ASN A 33 -12.26 -28.70 -1.16
N GLY A 34 -10.95 -28.52 -0.98
CA GLY A 34 -9.93 -28.69 -2.02
C GLY A 34 -9.67 -27.44 -2.86
N GLU A 35 -10.50 -26.40 -2.77
CA GLU A 35 -10.29 -25.14 -3.50
C GLU A 35 -9.14 -24.32 -2.91
N PRO A 36 -8.25 -23.74 -3.74
CA PRO A 36 -7.17 -22.89 -3.27
C PRO A 36 -7.69 -21.53 -2.81
N GLN A 37 -7.27 -21.10 -1.62
CA GLN A 37 -7.46 -19.74 -1.11
C GLN A 37 -6.16 -18.95 -1.22
N PHE A 38 -6.20 -17.84 -1.93
CA PHE A 38 -5.06 -16.95 -2.11
C PHE A 38 -4.93 -15.98 -0.94
N LEU A 39 -3.69 -15.77 -0.50
CA LEU A 39 -3.36 -14.99 0.68
C LEU A 39 -2.57 -13.74 0.29
N SER A 40 -2.92 -12.62 0.90
CA SER A 40 -2.04 -11.46 1.06
C SER A 40 -1.51 -11.49 2.49
N ILE A 41 -0.19 -11.55 2.68
CA ILE A 41 0.46 -11.75 3.98
C ILE A 41 1.32 -10.53 4.28
N LYS A 42 0.98 -9.79 5.34
CA LYS A 42 1.70 -8.58 5.77
C LYS A 42 2.02 -8.66 7.26
N ALA A 43 3.03 -7.93 7.71
CA ALA A 43 3.50 -7.96 9.11
C ALA A 43 3.40 -6.58 9.75
N LEU A 44 2.64 -6.48 10.84
CA LEU A 44 2.71 -5.37 11.77
C LEU A 44 3.94 -5.55 12.68
N ASN A 45 4.55 -4.43 13.05
CA ASN A 45 5.77 -4.42 13.85
C ASN A 45 5.64 -3.54 15.10
N GLU A 46 5.99 -4.07 16.26
CA GLU A 46 6.14 -3.35 17.52
C GLU A 46 7.63 -3.15 17.83
N TRP A 47 8.02 -1.90 18.11
CA TRP A 47 9.38 -1.54 18.49
C TRP A 47 9.49 -1.30 20.00
N ASP A 48 9.20 -0.09 20.48
CA ASP A 48 9.09 0.24 21.90
C ASP A 48 7.70 0.84 22.15
N SER A 49 6.82 0.07 22.78
CA SER A 49 5.43 0.47 23.02
C SER A 49 5.31 1.67 23.95
N LYS A 50 6.26 1.88 24.87
CA LYS A 50 6.23 3.03 25.79
C LYS A 50 6.58 4.31 25.05
N LEU A 51 7.65 4.29 24.25
CA LEU A 51 8.05 5.44 23.44
C LEU A 51 7.07 5.73 22.30
N ALA A 52 6.42 4.70 21.75
CA ALA A 52 5.37 4.83 20.75
C ALA A 52 4.04 5.34 21.30
N ASN A 53 3.90 5.48 22.63
CA ASN A 53 2.62 5.71 23.30
C ASN A 53 1.55 4.70 22.84
N GLY A 54 1.94 3.44 22.77
CA GLY A 54 1.16 2.32 22.25
C GLY A 54 0.78 1.30 23.32
N VAL A 55 -0.03 0.33 22.90
CA VAL A 55 -0.45 -0.80 23.74
C VAL A 55 0.63 -1.89 23.67
N GLU A 56 1.05 -2.46 24.80
CA GLU A 56 2.05 -3.54 24.82
C GLU A 56 1.46 -4.88 24.35
N TRP A 57 1.95 -5.38 23.22
CA TRP A 57 1.34 -6.51 22.52
C TRP A 57 1.43 -7.82 23.30
N ARG A 58 2.56 -8.09 23.96
CA ARG A 58 2.77 -9.33 24.75
C ARG A 58 1.73 -9.53 25.84
N GLN A 59 1.19 -8.45 26.40
CA GLN A 59 0.19 -8.53 27.45
C GLN A 59 -1.24 -8.51 26.91
N LYS A 60 -1.44 -7.94 25.71
CA LYS A 60 -2.76 -7.52 25.22
C LYS A 60 -3.25 -8.25 23.99
N LEU A 61 -2.40 -8.97 23.24
CA LEU A 61 -2.84 -9.67 22.04
C LEU A 61 -3.83 -10.81 22.31
N ASP A 62 -3.69 -11.48 23.46
CA ASP A 62 -4.57 -12.60 23.83
C ASP A 62 -5.90 -12.12 24.42
N THR A 63 -5.86 -11.05 25.23
CA THR A 63 -7.02 -10.58 25.98
C THR A 63 -7.75 -9.39 25.34
N GLN A 64 -7.05 -8.57 24.56
CA GLN A 64 -7.52 -7.28 24.04
C GLN A 64 -7.08 -7.05 22.59
N ARG A 65 -7.17 -8.10 21.75
CA ARG A 65 -6.75 -8.06 20.34
C ARG A 65 -7.35 -6.89 19.55
N GLY A 66 -8.63 -6.59 19.78
CA GLY A 66 -9.31 -5.45 19.16
C GLY A 66 -8.69 -4.10 19.53
N ALA A 67 -8.24 -3.93 20.77
CA ALA A 67 -7.58 -2.70 21.22
C ALA A 67 -6.19 -2.54 20.60
N VAL A 68 -5.44 -3.64 20.47
CA VAL A 68 -4.15 -3.65 19.75
C VAL A 68 -4.36 -3.24 18.30
N LEU A 69 -5.32 -3.86 17.61
CA LEU A 69 -5.62 -3.53 16.21
C LEU A 69 -6.11 -2.08 16.05
N ALA A 70 -6.96 -1.58 16.94
CA ALA A 70 -7.43 -0.20 16.89
C ALA A 70 -6.28 0.81 17.09
N ASN A 71 -5.34 0.53 17.99
CA ASN A 71 -4.14 1.35 18.15
C ASN A 71 -3.27 1.34 16.88
N GLU A 72 -3.13 0.17 16.24
CA GLU A 72 -2.40 0.07 14.97
C GLU A 72 -3.09 0.80 13.83
N LEU A 73 -4.42 0.74 13.75
CA LEU A 73 -5.19 1.49 12.75
C LEU A 73 -5.00 2.99 12.90
N ARG A 74 -4.95 3.51 14.13
CA ARG A 74 -4.70 4.93 14.39
C ARG A 74 -3.28 5.35 14.00
N ASN A 75 -2.27 4.56 14.37
CA ASN A 75 -0.87 4.94 14.18
C ASN A 75 -0.32 4.62 12.78
N ASN A 76 -0.92 3.65 12.09
CA ASN A 76 -0.43 3.12 10.81
C ASN A 76 -1.51 3.14 9.71
N ALA A 77 -2.47 4.07 9.79
CA ALA A 77 -3.65 4.14 8.92
C ALA A 77 -3.32 3.96 7.43
N CYS A 78 -2.39 4.77 6.88
CA CYS A 78 -2.01 4.70 5.47
C CYS A 78 -1.35 3.36 5.09
N LYS A 79 -0.54 2.76 5.98
CA LYS A 79 0.09 1.45 5.75
C LYS A 79 -0.97 0.36 5.63
N LEU A 80 -1.91 0.32 6.58
CA LEU A 80 -2.99 -0.66 6.61
C LEU A 80 -3.98 -0.47 5.44
N ALA A 81 -4.30 0.77 5.10
CA ALA A 81 -5.13 1.08 3.93
C ALA A 81 -4.49 0.57 2.62
N LYS A 82 -3.19 0.84 2.39
CA LYS A 82 -2.48 0.34 1.20
C LYS A 82 -2.47 -1.18 1.10
N TRP A 83 -2.18 -1.88 2.20
CA TRP A 83 -2.21 -3.34 2.22
C TRP A 83 -3.61 -3.89 1.93
N THR A 84 -4.63 -3.23 2.43
CA THR A 84 -6.03 -3.62 2.20
C THR A 84 -6.42 -3.42 0.74
N VAL A 85 -6.10 -2.27 0.15
CA VAL A 85 -6.32 -2.00 -1.28
C VAL A 85 -5.58 -3.04 -2.14
N GLN A 86 -4.31 -3.35 -1.84
CA GLN A 86 -3.55 -4.38 -2.55
C GLN A 86 -4.26 -5.73 -2.53
N ALA A 87 -4.71 -6.17 -1.35
CA ALA A 87 -5.41 -7.44 -1.19
C ALA A 87 -6.76 -7.48 -1.94
N VAL A 88 -7.52 -6.37 -1.88
CA VAL A 88 -8.79 -6.21 -2.62
C VAL A 88 -8.56 -6.23 -4.13
N LEU A 89 -7.60 -5.44 -4.63
CA LEU A 89 -7.30 -5.38 -6.07
C LEU A 89 -6.81 -6.74 -6.59
N ALA A 90 -5.95 -7.44 -5.85
CA ALA A 90 -5.52 -8.79 -6.20
C ALA A 90 -6.68 -9.80 -6.24
N GLY A 91 -7.74 -9.56 -5.47
CA GLY A 91 -8.80 -10.53 -5.21
C GLY A 91 -8.26 -11.66 -4.34
N SER A 92 -7.53 -11.31 -3.28
CA SER A 92 -7.09 -12.29 -2.28
C SER A 92 -8.28 -12.71 -1.42
N ASP A 93 -8.36 -14.00 -1.07
CA ASP A 93 -9.42 -14.53 -0.22
C ASP A 93 -9.23 -14.09 1.23
N GLN A 94 -7.97 -14.01 1.67
CA GLN A 94 -7.61 -13.61 3.04
C GLN A 94 -6.44 -12.61 3.04
N LEU A 95 -6.56 -11.60 3.88
CA LEU A 95 -5.46 -10.77 4.36
C LEU A 95 -5.01 -11.31 5.72
N LYS A 96 -3.79 -11.81 5.80
CA LYS A 96 -3.17 -12.26 7.05
C LYS A 96 -2.20 -11.20 7.57
N LEU A 97 -2.40 -10.81 8.83
CA LEU A 97 -1.53 -9.89 9.56
C LEU A 97 -0.74 -10.67 10.61
N GLY A 98 0.59 -10.64 10.51
CA GLY A 98 1.48 -11.11 11.57
C GLY A 98 1.80 -9.99 12.56
N TYR A 99 1.85 -10.31 13.85
CA TYR A 99 2.28 -9.39 14.91
C TYR A 99 3.71 -9.73 15.32
N VAL A 100 4.66 -8.92 14.86
CA VAL A 100 6.09 -9.12 15.10
C VAL A 100 6.57 -8.05 16.08
N SER A 101 7.21 -8.44 17.18
CA SER A 101 7.78 -7.50 18.15
C SER A 101 9.27 -7.73 18.31
N ARG A 102 10.05 -6.69 18.61
CA ARG A 102 11.45 -6.85 19.02
C ARG A 102 11.54 -7.73 20.26
N SER A 103 12.57 -8.57 20.35
CA SER A 103 12.82 -9.39 21.54
C SER A 103 13.16 -8.52 22.75
N ASN A 104 13.95 -7.48 22.52
CA ASN A 104 14.26 -6.42 23.45
C ASN A 104 13.99 -5.08 22.73
N PRO A 105 13.22 -4.13 23.30
CA PRO A 105 12.90 -2.87 22.63
C PRO A 105 14.12 -2.08 22.12
N ARG A 106 15.27 -2.23 22.79
CA ARG A 106 16.54 -1.56 22.45
C ARG A 106 17.35 -2.25 21.35
N ASP A 107 17.00 -3.49 20.98
CA ASP A 107 17.74 -4.29 20.01
C ASP A 107 16.91 -4.49 18.73
N PRO A 108 17.22 -3.78 17.63
CA PRO A 108 16.49 -3.90 16.37
C PRO A 108 16.88 -5.15 15.55
N SER A 109 17.84 -5.97 15.99
CA SER A 109 18.31 -7.12 15.21
C SER A 109 17.51 -8.40 15.45
N ARG A 110 16.81 -8.50 16.60
CA ARG A 110 16.12 -9.73 17.01
C ARG A 110 14.63 -9.51 17.20
N HIS A 111 13.82 -10.31 16.53
CA HIS A 111 12.36 -10.22 16.52
C HIS A 111 11.71 -11.55 16.85
N VAL A 112 10.50 -11.49 17.42
CA VAL A 112 9.66 -12.65 17.71
C VAL A 112 8.25 -12.44 17.13
N ILE A 113 7.64 -13.51 16.64
CA ILE A 113 6.26 -13.52 16.20
C ILE A 113 5.39 -13.81 17.42
N LEU A 114 4.49 -12.88 17.76
CA LEU A 114 3.57 -13.02 18.89
C LEU A 114 2.25 -13.68 18.50
N GLY A 115 1.87 -13.56 17.22
CA GLY A 115 0.65 -14.18 16.72
C GLY A 115 0.30 -13.71 15.31
N THR A 116 -0.80 -14.25 14.79
CA THR A 116 -1.34 -13.88 13.48
C THR A 116 -2.84 -13.68 13.57
N GLN A 117 -3.38 -12.78 12.75
CA GLN A 117 -4.80 -12.58 12.57
C GLN A 117 -5.15 -12.63 11.08
N GLN A 118 -6.34 -13.11 10.76
CA GLN A 118 -6.83 -13.23 9.39
C GLN A 118 -8.12 -12.43 9.22
N PHE A 119 -8.28 -11.82 8.05
CA PHE A 119 -9.45 -11.05 7.68
C PHE A 119 -9.79 -11.30 6.22
N LYS A 120 -11.08 -11.24 5.87
CA LYS A 120 -11.45 -11.06 4.46
C LYS A 120 -11.16 -9.61 4.06
N PRO A 121 -10.50 -9.34 2.91
CA PRO A 121 -10.09 -7.98 2.56
C PRO A 121 -11.24 -6.96 2.49
N HIS A 122 -12.41 -7.34 1.97
CA HIS A 122 -13.57 -6.46 1.89
C HIS A 122 -14.16 -6.13 3.27
N GLU A 123 -14.25 -7.11 4.17
CA GLU A 123 -14.71 -6.88 5.55
C GLU A 123 -13.73 -5.98 6.32
N PHE A 124 -12.43 -6.19 6.12
CA PHE A 124 -11.39 -5.34 6.72
C PHE A 124 -11.43 -3.91 6.16
N ALA A 125 -11.66 -3.73 4.86
CA ALA A 125 -11.84 -2.40 4.26
C ALA A 125 -12.97 -1.61 4.95
N THR A 126 -14.11 -2.25 5.18
CA THR A 126 -15.22 -1.64 5.94
C THR A 126 -14.80 -1.31 7.38
N GLN A 127 -14.10 -2.21 8.07
CA GLN A 127 -13.64 -2.01 9.45
C GLN A 127 -12.69 -0.80 9.60
N ILE A 128 -11.86 -0.53 8.59
CA ILE A 128 -10.91 0.58 8.59
C ILE A 128 -11.46 1.86 7.95
N ASN A 129 -12.76 1.88 7.63
CA ASN A 129 -13.43 2.99 6.94
C ASN A 129 -12.79 3.35 5.59
N LEU A 130 -12.36 2.33 4.83
CA LEU A 130 -11.83 2.47 3.48
C LEU A 130 -12.93 2.20 2.44
N SER A 131 -13.32 3.25 1.72
CA SER A 131 -14.24 3.13 0.58
C SER A 131 -13.48 2.92 -0.73
N MET A 132 -13.75 1.79 -1.39
CA MET A 132 -13.19 1.53 -2.72
C MET A 132 -13.76 2.46 -3.79
N ASP A 133 -15.00 2.92 -3.65
CA ASP A 133 -15.59 3.90 -4.57
C ASP A 133 -14.85 5.23 -4.50
N ASN A 134 -14.50 5.69 -3.28
CA ASN A 134 -13.65 6.85 -3.11
C ASN A 134 -12.26 6.62 -3.73
N ALA A 135 -11.63 5.47 -3.46
CA ALA A 135 -10.32 5.14 -4.01
C ALA A 135 -10.31 5.15 -5.56
N TRP A 136 -11.33 4.57 -6.20
CA TRP A 136 -11.50 4.61 -7.65
C TRP A 136 -11.78 6.01 -8.17
N GLY A 137 -12.58 6.81 -7.45
CA GLY A 137 -12.85 8.20 -7.80
C GLY A 137 -11.60 9.09 -7.78
N VAL A 138 -10.76 8.95 -6.75
CA VAL A 138 -9.48 9.67 -6.66
C VAL A 138 -8.53 9.24 -7.79
N LEU A 139 -8.42 7.93 -8.05
CA LEU A 139 -7.60 7.42 -9.16
C LEU A 139 -8.08 7.98 -10.50
N ARG A 140 -9.40 7.97 -10.74
CA ARG A 140 -10.00 8.47 -11.97
C ARG A 140 -9.70 9.95 -12.18
N CYS A 141 -9.81 10.77 -11.14
CA CYS A 141 -9.48 12.19 -11.17
C CYS A 141 -8.04 12.43 -11.64
N ILE A 142 -7.07 11.67 -11.12
CA ILE A 142 -5.66 11.76 -11.52
C ILE A 142 -5.49 11.36 -12.99
N ILE A 143 -6.09 10.24 -13.41
CA ILE A 143 -5.99 9.77 -14.81
C ILE A 143 -6.55 10.81 -15.78
N ASP A 144 -7.72 11.39 -15.48
CA ASP A 144 -8.36 12.38 -16.36
C ASP A 144 -7.54 13.68 -16.49
N ILE A 145 -6.72 14.03 -15.50
CA ILE A 145 -5.79 15.16 -15.58
C ILE A 145 -4.58 14.80 -16.44
N VAL A 146 -3.98 13.64 -16.20
CA VAL A 146 -2.79 13.17 -16.93
C VAL A 146 -3.09 12.94 -18.41
N MET A 147 -4.25 12.35 -18.74
CA MET A 147 -4.67 12.10 -20.13
C MET A 147 -4.92 13.37 -20.96
N LYS A 148 -4.98 14.55 -20.32
CA LYS A 148 -5.08 15.85 -21.00
C LYS A 148 -3.73 16.50 -21.24
N GLN A 149 -2.66 15.98 -20.63
CA GLN A 149 -1.32 16.52 -20.83
C GLN A 149 -0.71 15.97 -22.13
N LYS A 150 0.40 16.56 -22.55
CA LYS A 150 1.16 16.07 -23.70
C LYS A 150 1.92 14.79 -23.32
N ASP A 151 2.47 14.09 -24.31
CA ASP A 151 3.39 13.00 -24.04
C ASP A 151 4.65 13.54 -23.35
N GLY A 152 5.11 12.86 -22.29
CA GLY A 152 6.26 13.26 -21.48
C GLY A 152 6.33 12.53 -20.14
N LYS A 153 7.35 12.82 -19.33
CA LYS A 153 7.48 12.31 -17.95
C LYS A 153 6.80 13.25 -16.94
N TYR A 154 6.14 12.66 -15.95
CA TYR A 154 5.42 13.38 -14.89
C TYR A 154 5.75 12.85 -13.51
N LEU A 155 5.67 13.72 -12.50
CA LEU A 155 5.90 13.36 -11.10
C LEU A 155 4.72 13.76 -10.21
N ILE A 156 4.11 12.78 -9.55
CA ILE A 156 3.13 13.00 -8.49
C ILE A 156 3.81 12.96 -7.12
N MET A 157 3.66 14.01 -6.32
CA MET A 157 4.35 14.15 -5.03
C MET A 157 3.39 14.64 -3.95
N LYS A 158 3.41 13.98 -2.79
CA LYS A 158 2.73 14.44 -1.58
C LYS A 158 3.59 15.52 -0.91
N ASP A 159 3.02 16.70 -0.65
CA ASP A 159 3.73 17.75 0.09
C ASP A 159 4.10 17.23 1.50
N PRO A 160 5.36 17.39 1.97
CA PRO A 160 5.79 16.88 3.28
C PRO A 160 5.06 17.50 4.47
N ASN A 161 4.64 18.77 4.35
CA ASN A 161 4.12 19.55 5.46
C ASN A 161 2.62 19.83 5.32
N LYS A 162 2.12 19.93 4.09
CA LYS A 162 0.72 20.24 3.79
C LYS A 162 -0.04 19.00 3.33
N PRO A 163 -1.31 18.81 3.69
CA PRO A 163 -2.11 17.66 3.25
C PRO A 163 -2.59 17.82 1.79
N MET A 164 -1.66 17.95 0.84
CA MET A 164 -1.96 18.12 -0.59
C MET A 164 -1.00 17.32 -1.46
N ILE A 165 -1.46 16.91 -2.63
CA ILE A 165 -0.65 16.22 -3.64
C ILE A 165 -0.46 17.16 -4.83
N ARG A 166 0.73 17.15 -5.42
CA ARG A 166 1.09 17.96 -6.58
C ARG A 166 1.47 17.08 -7.75
N LEU A 167 1.11 17.52 -8.95
CA LEU A 167 1.55 16.93 -10.21
C LEU A 167 2.51 17.90 -10.89
N TYR A 168 3.68 17.40 -11.29
CA TYR A 168 4.72 18.14 -11.98
C TYR A 168 4.96 17.56 -13.37
N ASP A 169 5.15 18.45 -14.33
CA ASP A 169 5.80 18.17 -15.62
C ASP A 169 7.31 18.22 -15.38
N ILE A 170 8.03 17.20 -15.86
CA ILE A 170 9.47 17.08 -15.62
C ILE A 170 10.19 16.74 -16.92
N PRO A 171 11.46 17.15 -17.08
CA PRO A 171 12.28 16.76 -18.22
C PRO A 171 12.35 15.25 -18.40
N ASP A 172 12.38 14.80 -19.65
CA ASP A 172 12.40 13.38 -19.97
C ASP A 172 13.68 12.69 -19.49
N ASN A 173 14.78 13.41 -19.25
CA ASN A 173 16.03 12.86 -18.72
C ASN A 173 16.07 12.77 -17.17
N THR A 174 15.05 13.27 -16.45
CA THR A 174 15.08 13.45 -14.97
C THR A 174 15.41 12.16 -14.19
N PHE A 175 15.02 10.99 -14.72
CA PHE A 175 15.19 9.70 -14.06
C PHE A 175 16.22 8.79 -14.73
N ASP A 176 16.94 9.30 -15.74
CA ASP A 176 17.92 8.50 -16.45
C ASP A 176 19.20 8.42 -15.58
N SER A 177 19.71 7.21 -15.36
CA SER A 177 20.89 6.97 -14.54
C SER A 177 22.15 7.50 -15.22
N GLU A 178 23.11 8.00 -14.45
CA GLU A 178 24.40 8.55 -14.94
C GLU A 178 25.24 7.54 -15.77
N ASP A 179 24.93 6.24 -15.75
CA ASP A 179 25.56 5.20 -16.59
C ASP A 179 25.08 5.20 -18.07
N SER A 180 24.20 6.13 -18.45
CA SER A 180 23.66 6.27 -19.81
C SER A 180 24.48 7.28 -20.61
N ASP A 181 25.66 6.87 -21.08
CA ASP A 181 26.64 7.75 -21.74
C ASP A 181 26.26 8.17 -23.18
N ASN A 182 24.99 8.52 -23.45
CA ASN A 182 24.53 9.06 -24.73
C ASN A 182 23.24 9.87 -24.57
N GLY A 183 23.32 11.21 -24.57
CA GLY A 183 22.17 12.06 -24.86
C GLY A 183 22.33 13.47 -24.31
N GLU A 184 22.26 14.47 -25.20
CA GLU A 184 22.20 15.89 -24.87
C GLU A 184 21.13 16.15 -23.79
N GLY A 185 21.55 16.73 -22.66
CA GLY A 185 20.65 17.05 -21.57
C GLY A 185 19.62 18.07 -22.02
N ASP A 186 18.35 17.67 -22.06
CA ASP A 186 17.25 18.61 -22.11
C ASP A 186 17.17 19.32 -20.75
N ASP A 187 17.65 20.56 -20.69
CA ASP A 187 17.54 21.47 -19.54
C ASP A 187 16.10 21.99 -19.39
N GLY A 188 15.12 21.10 -19.44
CA GLY A 188 13.71 21.46 -19.30
C GLY A 188 13.38 21.97 -17.89
N GLU A 189 12.43 22.91 -17.80
CA GLU A 189 12.01 23.50 -16.53
C GLU A 189 10.92 22.65 -15.86
N ILE A 190 11.10 22.31 -14.58
CA ILE A 190 10.07 21.59 -13.79
C ILE A 190 8.89 22.52 -13.56
N THR A 191 7.73 22.17 -14.12
CA THR A 191 6.52 23.00 -14.04
C THR A 191 5.42 22.31 -13.23
N MET A 192 4.81 23.02 -12.28
CA MET A 192 3.68 22.49 -11.53
C MET A 192 2.39 22.53 -12.37
N ILE A 193 1.75 21.38 -12.55
CA ILE A 193 0.54 21.22 -13.36
C ILE A 193 -0.73 21.37 -12.52
N ASN A 194 -0.77 20.78 -11.33
CA ASN A 194 -1.99 20.77 -10.51
C ASN A 194 -1.73 20.58 -9.00
N ASN A 195 -2.67 21.07 -8.17
CA ASN A 195 -2.75 20.84 -6.73
C ASN A 195 -4.06 20.09 -6.39
N PHE A 196 -3.92 18.88 -5.86
CA PHE A 196 -5.01 18.11 -5.28
C PHE A 196 -5.12 18.42 -3.78
N HIS A 197 -6.29 18.92 -3.37
CA HIS A 197 -6.64 19.16 -1.96
C HIS A 197 -7.51 18.02 -1.42
#